data_AF-A0A3N5ZLL7-F1
#
_entry.id   AF-A0A3N5ZLL7-F1
#
_cell.length_a   1.000
_cell.length_b   1.000
_cell.length_c   1.000
_cell.angle_alpha   90.00
_cell.angle_beta   90.00
_cell.angle_gamma   90.00
#
_symmetry.space_group_name_H-M   'P 1'
#
loop_
_entity.id
_entity.type
_entity.pdbx_description
1 polymer ?
#
loop_
_entity_poly.entity_id
_entity_poly.type
_entity_poly.pdbx_seq_one_letter_code
_entity_poly.pdbx_strand_id
1 'polypeptide(L)'
;NALKNEEADLVLAAGVSKQQQEEIDYSTPYYTSDVVLVISPNVKKLKLTEINGSKIGIRGGSTYEDFVKEKYPRAQLTPYDSFDEACQALKRGEVVGVVDDKYVAAYYLTETTGLTVLEVLPGTLGSIDIAVAMRKDEEQLKELVDGVIAEMKSQHASMLAEHDGGRLQKVLKRHPERVRIEDLANAPRHVTIRISKDQGSRVDIYRFANLTFTLTNTESGKSYSTSPVGFQQRTGFASASVPPGKYVVSLAKFGLQGSLNIGTQSPNAVSVNIRFDTAGRMSIS
;
A
#
# COMPACT_ATOMS: atom_id res chain seq x y z
N ASN A 1 20.27 -0.98 19.81
CA ASN A 1 21.50 -0.90 20.62
C ASN A 1 21.21 -0.45 22.03
N ALA A 2 20.68 0.75 22.28
CA ALA A 2 20.40 1.23 23.65
C ALA A 2 19.59 0.24 24.52
N LEU A 3 18.52 -0.36 23.98
CA LEU A 3 17.77 -1.42 24.68
C LEU A 3 18.65 -2.62 25.05
N LYS A 4 19.43 -3.13 24.09
CA LYS A 4 20.30 -4.31 24.28
C LYS A 4 21.45 -4.06 25.26
N ASN A 5 21.93 -2.82 25.30
CA ASN A 5 23.02 -2.40 26.17
C ASN A 5 22.54 -1.93 27.55
N GLU A 6 21.23 -2.04 27.83
CA GLU A 6 20.62 -1.56 29.08
C GLU A 6 20.79 -0.04 29.32
N GLU A 7 21.01 0.72 28.25
CA GLU A 7 21.09 2.19 28.30
C GLU A 7 19.70 2.85 28.25
N ALA A 8 18.67 2.10 27.86
CA ALA A 8 17.29 2.52 27.83
C ALA A 8 16.34 1.34 28.12
N ASP A 9 15.20 1.63 28.73
CA ASP A 9 14.12 0.66 28.98
C ASP A 9 13.07 0.62 27.87
N LEU A 10 12.78 1.77 27.28
CA LEU A 10 11.75 1.94 26.25
C LEU A 10 12.28 2.77 25.09
N VAL A 11 11.91 2.38 23.87
CA VAL A 11 12.06 3.19 22.66
C VAL A 11 10.66 3.44 22.09
N LEU A 12 10.24 4.71 22.10
CA LEU A 12 8.95 5.13 21.55
C LEU A 12 9.05 5.30 20.03
N ALA A 13 7.91 5.23 19.34
CA ALA A 13 7.81 5.36 17.89
C ALA A 13 8.68 4.36 17.11
N ALA A 14 8.81 3.13 17.64
CA ALA A 14 9.55 2.06 16.99
C ALA A 14 8.65 1.38 15.95
N GLY A 15 9.11 1.31 14.70
CA GLY A 15 8.45 0.49 13.69
C GLY A 15 8.57 -0.99 14.03
N VAL A 16 7.49 -1.75 13.88
CA VAL A 16 7.53 -3.19 14.11
C VAL A 16 8.25 -3.86 12.95
N SER A 17 9.35 -4.53 13.26
CA SER A 17 10.12 -5.36 12.31
C SER A 17 10.15 -6.81 12.80
N LYS A 18 9.79 -7.75 11.92
CA LYS A 18 9.86 -9.19 12.21
C LYS A 18 11.29 -9.62 12.56
N GLN A 19 12.29 -9.03 11.90
CA GLN A 19 13.69 -9.34 12.13
C GLN A 19 14.13 -8.91 13.53
N GLN A 20 13.64 -7.75 14.01
CA GLN A 20 14.01 -7.23 15.33
C GLN A 20 13.25 -7.89 16.48
N GLN A 21 12.09 -8.51 16.21
CA GLN A 21 11.31 -9.26 17.20
C GLN A 21 12.03 -10.47 17.79
N GLU A 22 13.12 -10.93 17.16
CA GLU A 22 13.99 -11.97 17.73
C GLU A 22 14.81 -11.46 18.93
N GLU A 23 15.04 -10.14 19.00
CA GLU A 23 16.00 -9.54 19.93
C GLU A 23 15.38 -8.55 20.91
N ILE A 24 14.22 -7.98 20.57
CA ILE A 24 13.47 -7.02 21.37
C ILE A 24 11.98 -7.37 21.33
N ASP A 25 11.23 -6.90 22.33
CA ASP A 25 9.78 -7.01 22.36
C ASP A 25 9.11 -5.67 22.00
N TYR A 26 7.88 -5.75 21.51
CA TYR A 26 7.06 -4.59 21.17
C TYR A 26 5.77 -4.60 21.99
N SER A 27 5.30 -3.41 22.34
CA SER A 27 3.92 -3.20 22.76
C SER A 27 2.95 -3.56 21.64
N THR A 28 1.66 -3.61 21.97
CA THR A 28 0.59 -3.45 20.99
C THR A 28 0.82 -2.18 20.17
N PRO A 29 0.70 -2.24 18.82
CA PRO A 29 0.84 -1.05 18.00
C PRO A 29 -0.23 -0.02 18.31
N TYR A 30 0.17 1.25 18.31
CA TYR A 30 -0.71 2.37 18.67
C TYR A 30 -1.03 3.30 17.49
N TYR A 31 -0.28 3.22 16.38
CA TYR A 31 -0.71 3.69 15.06
C TYR A 31 0.03 2.95 13.94
N THR A 32 -0.44 3.11 12.72
CA THR A 32 0.22 2.59 11.51
C THR A 32 0.68 3.78 10.66
N SER A 33 1.93 3.76 10.22
CA SER A 33 2.50 4.82 9.39
C SER A 33 2.80 4.32 7.98
N ASP A 34 2.65 5.21 7.00
CA ASP A 34 3.01 4.89 5.62
C ASP A 34 4.50 5.08 5.40
N VAL A 35 5.08 4.19 4.61
CA VAL A 35 6.45 4.26 4.13
C VAL A 35 6.45 5.06 2.82
N VAL A 36 7.16 6.19 2.78
CA VAL A 36 7.17 7.09 1.63
C VAL A 36 8.53 7.12 0.95
N LEU A 37 8.54 7.59 -0.31
CA LEU A 37 9.74 7.81 -1.08
C LEU A 37 9.96 9.31 -1.29
N VAL A 38 11.03 9.84 -0.71
CA VAL A 38 11.51 11.20 -0.93
C VAL A 38 12.37 11.24 -2.19
N ILE A 39 12.14 12.22 -3.04
CA ILE A 39 12.85 12.40 -4.32
C ILE A 39 13.33 13.84 -4.48
N SER A 40 14.32 14.02 -5.36
CA SER A 40 14.66 15.34 -5.87
C SER A 40 13.65 15.79 -6.93
N PRO A 41 13.31 17.08 -7.03
CA PRO A 41 12.39 17.59 -8.05
C PRO A 41 12.87 17.34 -9.47
N ASN A 42 14.18 17.18 -9.65
CA ASN A 42 14.79 16.86 -10.95
C ASN A 42 14.50 15.42 -11.41
N VAL A 43 14.02 14.54 -10.53
CA VAL A 43 13.64 13.16 -10.87
C VAL A 43 12.23 13.15 -11.48
N LYS A 44 12.16 13.07 -12.82
CA LYS A 44 10.88 13.15 -13.55
C LYS A 44 10.15 11.82 -13.74
N LYS A 45 10.87 10.70 -13.70
CA LYS A 45 10.34 9.40 -14.15
C LYS A 45 10.20 8.32 -13.08
N LEU A 46 10.81 8.49 -11.91
CA LEU A 46 10.81 7.44 -10.88
C LEU A 46 9.39 7.20 -10.37
N LYS A 47 8.97 5.93 -10.41
CA LYS A 47 7.73 5.45 -9.82
C LYS A 47 8.01 4.62 -8.57
N LEU A 48 7.04 4.52 -7.67
CA LEU A 48 7.14 3.64 -6.49
C LEU A 48 7.43 2.18 -6.87
N THR A 49 6.97 1.72 -8.04
CA THR A 49 7.22 0.37 -8.57
C THR A 49 8.65 0.15 -9.08
N GLU A 50 9.43 1.22 -9.26
CA GLU A 50 10.79 1.20 -9.84
C GLU A 50 11.89 1.28 -8.77
N ILE A 51 11.55 1.07 -7.50
CA ILE A 51 12.53 1.00 -6.41
C ILE A 51 13.52 -0.17 -6.61
N ASN A 52 13.04 -1.32 -7.08
CA ASN A 52 13.92 -2.44 -7.40
C ASN A 52 14.87 -2.05 -8.55
N GLY A 53 16.17 -2.19 -8.32
CA GLY A 53 17.23 -1.79 -9.27
C GLY A 53 17.69 -0.34 -9.12
N SER A 54 17.03 0.47 -8.30
CA SER A 54 17.40 1.86 -8.02
C SER A 54 18.31 1.96 -6.79
N LYS A 55 19.18 2.97 -6.78
CA LYS A 55 20.03 3.30 -5.62
C LYS A 55 19.27 4.18 -4.63
N ILE A 56 18.95 3.65 -3.46
CA ILE A 56 18.06 4.26 -2.48
C ILE A 56 18.84 4.57 -1.20
N GLY A 57 18.78 5.81 -0.74
CA GLY A 57 19.30 6.20 0.56
C GLY A 57 18.37 5.75 1.68
N ILE A 58 18.94 5.28 2.77
CA ILE A 58 18.17 4.80 3.92
C ILE A 58 18.93 5.04 5.22
N ARG A 59 18.22 5.24 6.32
CA ARG A 59 18.87 5.28 7.63
C ARG A 59 19.28 3.86 8.03
N GLY A 60 20.59 3.65 8.24
CA GLY A 60 21.15 2.34 8.58
C GLY A 60 20.59 1.79 9.89
N GLY A 61 20.29 0.49 9.91
CA GLY A 61 19.73 -0.21 11.08
C GLY A 61 18.29 0.17 11.41
N SER A 62 17.59 0.88 10.51
CA SER A 62 16.19 1.25 10.71
C SER A 62 15.23 0.14 10.29
N THR A 63 14.03 0.15 10.84
CA THR A 63 12.93 -0.72 10.44
C THR A 63 12.50 -0.50 8.99
N TYR A 64 12.75 0.69 8.45
CA TYR A 64 12.57 1.00 7.03
C TYR A 64 13.59 0.28 6.15
N GLU A 65 14.83 0.09 6.63
CA GLU A 65 15.83 -0.72 5.94
C GLU A 65 15.37 -2.17 5.82
N ASP A 66 14.90 -2.76 6.92
CA ASP A 66 14.35 -4.12 6.96
C ASP A 66 13.15 -4.24 6.00
N PHE A 67 12.22 -3.27 6.05
CA PHE A 67 11.05 -3.21 5.18
C PHE A 67 11.43 -3.20 3.70
N VAL A 68 12.41 -2.38 3.30
CA VAL A 68 12.83 -2.31 1.90
C VAL A 68 13.57 -3.59 1.48
N LYS A 69 14.38 -4.20 2.36
CA LYS A 69 15.03 -5.49 2.08
C LYS A 69 14.02 -6.62 1.88
N GLU A 70 12.96 -6.69 2.70
CA GLU A 70 11.91 -7.71 2.59
C GLU A 70 11.06 -7.50 1.32
N LYS A 71 10.58 -6.27 1.09
CA LYS A 71 9.59 -5.98 0.04
C LYS A 71 10.21 -5.68 -1.32
N TYR A 72 11.41 -5.11 -1.35
CA TYR A 72 12.12 -4.70 -2.56
C TYR A 72 13.56 -5.22 -2.55
N PRO A 73 13.77 -6.55 -2.57
CA PRO A 73 15.09 -7.17 -2.36
C PRO A 73 16.13 -6.85 -3.46
N ARG A 74 15.73 -6.22 -4.57
CA ARG A 74 16.63 -5.77 -5.64
C ARG A 74 16.95 -4.28 -5.55
N ALA A 75 16.45 -3.55 -4.56
CA ALA A 75 16.86 -2.17 -4.31
C ALA A 75 18.33 -2.12 -3.85
N GLN A 76 19.09 -1.15 -4.35
CA GLN A 76 20.49 -0.95 -3.95
C GLN A 76 20.52 0.06 -2.81
N LEU A 77 20.46 -0.44 -1.57
CA LEU A 77 20.43 0.40 -0.39
C LEU A 77 21.80 1.02 -0.10
N THR A 78 21.83 2.32 0.13
CA THR A 78 22.98 3.05 0.65
C THR A 78 22.64 3.55 2.05
N PRO A 79 23.19 2.94 3.11
CA PRO A 79 22.91 3.35 4.49
C PRO A 79 23.59 4.69 4.80
N TYR A 80 22.91 5.50 5.59
CA TYR A 80 23.40 6.76 6.18
C TYR A 80 23.08 6.78 7.67
N ASP A 81 23.80 7.60 8.45
CA ASP A 81 23.64 7.62 9.91
C ASP A 81 22.34 8.34 10.32
N SER A 82 21.86 9.27 9.48
CA SER A 82 20.62 10.01 9.71
C SER A 82 19.77 10.20 8.44
N PHE A 83 18.50 10.52 8.62
CA PHE A 83 17.60 10.89 7.52
C PHE A 83 18.06 12.17 6.81
N ASP A 84 18.60 13.15 7.54
CA ASP A 84 19.15 14.38 6.94
C ASP A 84 20.31 14.04 6.01
N GLU A 85 21.27 13.23 6.45
CA GLU A 85 22.41 12.81 5.62
C GLU A 85 21.97 12.08 4.35
N ALA A 86 21.00 11.17 4.45
CA ALA A 86 20.41 10.51 3.30
C ALA A 86 19.77 11.53 2.33
N CYS A 87 19.06 12.53 2.86
CA CYS A 87 18.49 13.61 2.06
C CYS A 87 19.55 14.52 1.42
N GLN A 88 20.66 14.82 2.11
CA GLN A 88 21.76 15.58 1.51
C GLN A 88 22.42 14.78 0.38
N ALA A 89 22.57 13.47 0.53
CA ALA A 89 23.07 12.60 -0.54
C ALA A 89 22.12 12.56 -1.74
N LEU A 90 20.81 12.52 -1.51
CA LEU A 90 19.80 12.65 -2.55
C LEU A 90 19.92 13.98 -3.30
N LYS A 91 20.14 15.10 -2.59
CA LYS A 91 20.36 16.41 -3.22
C LYS A 91 21.62 16.44 -4.08
N ARG A 92 22.68 15.73 -3.67
CA ARG A 92 23.92 15.57 -4.46
C ARG A 92 23.78 14.58 -5.62
N GLY A 93 22.65 13.89 -5.73
CA GLY A 93 22.40 12.89 -6.78
C GLY A 93 23.13 11.57 -6.56
N GLU A 94 23.63 11.30 -5.34
CA GLU A 94 24.31 10.05 -5.00
C GLU A 94 23.35 8.86 -4.89
N VAL A 95 22.08 9.15 -4.60
CA VAL A 95 20.94 8.23 -4.57
C VAL A 95 19.77 8.87 -5.32
N VAL A 96 18.84 8.05 -5.83
CA VAL A 96 17.69 8.56 -6.61
C VAL A 96 16.44 8.78 -5.78
N GLY A 97 16.43 8.26 -4.55
CA GLY A 97 15.39 8.52 -3.56
C GLY A 97 15.81 8.09 -2.16
N VAL A 98 15.06 8.53 -1.16
CA VAL A 98 15.23 8.16 0.25
C VAL A 98 13.93 7.59 0.78
N VAL A 99 13.99 6.47 1.49
CA VAL A 99 12.80 5.82 2.07
C VAL A 99 12.78 6.05 3.58
N ASP A 100 11.65 6.53 4.10
CA ASP A 100 11.41 6.67 5.55
C ASP A 100 9.90 6.80 5.85
N ASP A 101 9.58 7.00 7.11
CA ASP A 101 8.26 7.33 7.67
C ASP A 101 7.64 8.59 7.04
N LYS A 102 6.33 8.57 6.77
CA LYS A 102 5.63 9.74 6.21
C LYS A 102 5.70 11.00 7.08
N TYR A 103 5.61 10.87 8.41
CA TYR A 103 5.61 12.00 9.34
C TYR A 103 7.02 12.56 9.52
N VAL A 104 8.04 11.68 9.60
CA VAL A 104 9.46 12.10 9.61
C VAL A 104 9.80 12.84 8.32
N ALA A 105 9.49 12.24 7.16
CA ALA A 105 9.73 12.86 5.87
C ALA A 105 9.00 14.22 5.76
N ALA A 106 7.72 14.27 6.12
CA ALA A 106 6.95 15.50 6.08
C ALA A 106 7.54 16.59 6.99
N TYR A 107 7.95 16.25 8.21
CA TYR A 107 8.58 17.18 9.15
C TYR A 107 9.90 17.74 8.61
N TYR A 108 10.83 16.89 8.19
CA TYR A 108 12.13 17.35 7.68
C TYR A 108 11.99 18.19 6.40
N LEU A 109 11.07 17.83 5.50
CA LEU A 109 10.82 18.57 4.26
C LEU A 109 10.04 19.88 4.47
N THR A 110 9.55 20.16 5.69
CA THR A 110 8.94 21.46 6.03
C THR A 110 9.81 22.30 6.94
N GLU A 111 10.45 21.70 7.95
CA GLU A 111 11.16 22.43 9.01
C GLU A 111 12.68 22.56 8.76
N THR A 112 13.29 21.65 7.99
CA THR A 112 14.75 21.65 7.82
C THR A 112 15.15 22.51 6.61
N THR A 113 15.85 23.61 6.90
CA THR A 113 16.40 24.49 5.86
C THR A 113 17.30 23.71 4.91
N GLY A 114 17.06 23.84 3.61
CA GLY A 114 17.82 23.15 2.58
C GLY A 114 17.26 21.77 2.20
N LEU A 115 16.31 21.19 2.94
CA LEU A 115 15.57 19.99 2.52
C LEU A 115 14.18 20.32 1.95
N THR A 116 13.70 21.55 2.12
CA THR A 116 12.38 21.99 1.63
C THR A 116 12.20 21.93 0.11
N VAL A 117 13.30 21.82 -0.65
CA VAL A 117 13.30 21.63 -2.10
C VAL A 117 12.98 20.19 -2.51
N LEU A 118 13.15 19.22 -1.60
CA LEU A 118 12.83 17.82 -1.86
C LEU A 118 11.32 17.60 -1.84
N GLU A 119 10.89 16.55 -2.52
CA GLU A 119 9.50 16.16 -2.67
C GLU A 119 9.25 14.79 -2.07
N VAL A 120 7.99 14.49 -1.75
CA VAL A 120 7.52 13.12 -1.54
C VAL A 120 6.82 12.67 -2.82
N LEU A 121 7.24 11.53 -3.38
CA LEU A 121 6.53 10.93 -4.49
C LEU A 121 5.13 10.48 -4.01
N PRO A 122 4.04 10.90 -4.68
CA PRO A 122 2.69 10.53 -4.25
C PRO A 122 2.47 9.01 -4.18
N GLY A 123 1.69 8.58 -3.20
CA GLY A 123 1.46 7.16 -2.90
C GLY A 123 2.29 6.66 -1.72
N THR A 124 2.29 5.34 -1.50
CA THR A 124 3.00 4.68 -0.41
C THR A 124 3.67 3.40 -0.88
N LEU A 125 4.82 3.07 -0.31
CA LEU A 125 5.51 1.80 -0.51
C LEU A 125 4.90 0.68 0.34
N GLY A 126 4.04 1.02 1.29
CA GLY A 126 3.39 0.13 2.24
C GLY A 126 3.32 0.80 3.60
N SER A 127 3.06 0.03 4.64
CA SER A 127 2.89 0.58 5.97
C SER A 127 3.59 -0.25 7.01
N ILE A 128 4.01 0.40 8.09
CA ILE A 128 4.64 -0.21 9.25
C ILE A 128 3.83 0.17 10.47
N ASP A 129 3.50 -0.82 11.28
CA ASP A 129 2.89 -0.61 12.59
C ASP A 129 3.92 0.00 13.54
N ILE A 130 3.51 1.01 14.29
CA ILE A 130 4.37 1.72 15.22
C ILE A 130 3.96 1.37 16.66
N ALA A 131 4.95 0.97 17.44
CA ALA A 131 4.82 0.46 18.79
C ALA A 131 5.92 1.03 19.70
N VAL A 132 5.84 0.72 20.98
CA VAL A 132 6.93 0.95 21.94
C VAL A 132 7.78 -0.32 21.95
N ALA A 133 9.07 -0.18 21.66
CA ALA A 133 10.02 -1.27 21.79
C ALA A 133 10.64 -1.30 23.19
N MET A 134 10.90 -2.50 23.69
CA MET A 134 11.51 -2.76 24.99
C MET A 134 12.43 -3.99 24.91
N ARG A 135 13.21 -4.25 25.96
CA ARG A 135 13.99 -5.48 26.03
C ARG A 135 13.08 -6.72 26.02
N LYS A 136 13.65 -7.83 25.57
CA LYS A 136 13.02 -9.15 25.62
C LYS A 136 12.65 -9.54 27.05
N ASP A 137 11.57 -10.30 27.18
CA ASP A 137 11.18 -11.01 28.40
C ASP A 137 10.80 -10.08 29.59
N GLU A 138 10.45 -8.82 29.31
CA GLU A 138 10.00 -7.83 30.29
C GLU A 138 8.45 -7.79 30.37
N GLU A 139 7.82 -8.92 30.70
CA GLU A 139 6.34 -9.08 30.61
C GLU A 139 5.55 -8.03 31.40
N GLN A 140 5.98 -7.70 32.62
CA GLN A 140 5.31 -6.71 33.47
C GLN A 140 5.38 -5.28 32.87
N LEU A 141 6.53 -4.92 32.29
CA LEU A 141 6.69 -3.63 31.62
C LEU A 141 5.82 -3.57 30.38
N LYS A 142 5.77 -4.67 29.61
CA LYS A 142 4.91 -4.78 28.44
C LYS A 142 3.43 -4.62 28.79
N GLU A 143 2.94 -5.32 29.82
CA GLU A 143 1.56 -5.20 30.28
C GLU A 143 1.22 -3.77 30.72
N LEU A 144 2.12 -3.11 31.44
CA LEU A 144 1.94 -1.71 31.85
C LEU A 144 1.83 -0.79 30.64
N VAL A 145 2.76 -0.90 29.68
CA VAL A 145 2.77 -0.08 28.46
C VAL A 145 1.51 -0.33 27.62
N ASP A 146 1.12 -1.59 27.46
CA ASP A 146 -0.10 -1.98 26.73
C ASP A 146 -1.37 -1.44 27.40
N GLY A 147 -1.42 -1.42 28.73
CA GLY A 147 -2.49 -0.79 29.50
C GLY A 147 -2.64 0.70 29.21
N VAL A 148 -1.52 1.44 29.22
CA VAL A 148 -1.51 2.89 28.92
C VAL A 148 -1.93 3.15 27.47
N ILE A 149 -1.43 2.37 26.51
CA ILE A 149 -1.80 2.50 25.09
C ILE A 149 -3.30 2.28 24.91
N ALA A 150 -3.86 1.27 25.57
CA ALA A 150 -5.30 0.98 25.52
C ALA A 150 -6.15 2.14 26.04
N GLU A 151 -5.75 2.77 27.15
CA GLU A 151 -6.44 3.94 27.72
C GLU A 151 -6.43 5.15 26.78
N MET A 152 -5.32 5.38 26.09
CA MET A 152 -5.15 6.55 25.21
C MET A 152 -5.63 6.35 23.77
N LYS A 153 -5.98 5.11 23.37
CA LYS A 153 -6.23 4.74 21.96
C LYS A 153 -7.29 5.61 21.27
N SER A 154 -8.35 5.98 21.98
CA SER A 154 -9.44 6.80 21.42
C SER A 154 -9.02 8.23 21.07
N GLN A 155 -8.00 8.76 21.74
CA GLN A 155 -7.48 10.12 21.54
C GLN A 155 -6.28 10.16 20.59
N HIS A 156 -5.66 9.01 20.31
CA HIS A 156 -4.42 8.94 19.55
C HIS A 156 -4.57 9.52 18.13
N ALA A 157 -5.65 9.15 17.44
CA ALA A 157 -5.86 9.58 16.05
C ALA A 157 -5.99 11.10 15.92
N SER A 158 -6.65 11.78 16.86
CA SER A 158 -6.75 13.24 16.88
C SER A 158 -5.40 13.89 17.19
N MET A 159 -4.67 13.38 18.18
CA MET A 159 -3.32 13.90 18.50
C MET A 159 -2.36 13.78 17.32
N LEU A 160 -2.37 12.63 16.63
CA LEU A 160 -1.52 12.40 15.46
C LEU A 160 -1.88 13.34 14.30
N ALA A 161 -3.17 13.57 14.05
CA ALA A 161 -3.64 14.49 13.02
C ALA A 161 -3.29 15.95 13.33
N GLU A 162 -3.45 16.38 14.58
CA GLU A 162 -3.05 17.70 15.05
C GLU A 162 -1.54 17.90 14.94
N HIS A 163 -0.76 16.90 15.38
CA HIS A 163 0.69 16.94 15.31
C HIS A 163 1.19 16.95 13.87
N ASP A 164 0.62 16.18 12.95
CA ASP A 164 0.98 16.21 11.52
C ASP A 164 0.77 17.62 10.93
N GLY A 165 -0.29 18.31 11.33
CA GLY A 165 -0.57 19.68 10.88
C GLY A 165 -0.72 19.82 9.35
N GLY A 166 -1.04 18.70 8.68
CA GLY A 166 -1.11 18.60 7.22
C GLY A 166 0.23 18.80 6.52
N ARG A 167 1.38 18.57 7.20
CA ARG A 167 2.71 18.78 6.62
C ARG A 167 2.92 17.98 5.34
N LEU A 168 2.54 16.70 5.34
CA LEU A 168 2.65 15.88 4.13
C LEU A 168 1.84 16.47 2.97
N GLN A 169 0.62 16.95 3.24
CA GLN A 169 -0.21 17.60 2.22
C GLN A 169 0.40 18.91 1.71
N LYS A 170 1.07 19.70 2.58
CA LYS A 170 1.81 20.89 2.17
C LYS A 170 2.98 20.52 1.24
N VAL A 171 3.70 19.44 1.53
CA VAL A 171 4.80 18.95 0.68
C VAL A 171 4.26 18.47 -0.67
N LEU A 172 3.23 17.63 -0.69
CA LEU A 172 2.62 17.11 -1.92
C LEU A 172 2.05 18.21 -2.82
N LYS A 173 1.45 19.26 -2.23
CA LYS A 173 0.91 20.41 -2.97
C LYS A 173 1.94 21.27 -3.67
N ARG A 174 3.25 21.09 -3.40
CA ARG A 174 4.32 21.75 -4.18
C ARG A 174 4.35 21.24 -5.63
N HIS A 175 3.86 20.02 -5.87
CA HIS A 175 3.87 19.33 -7.17
C HIS A 175 2.50 18.68 -7.48
N PRO A 176 1.44 19.49 -7.65
CA PRO A 176 0.07 18.99 -7.86
C PRO A 176 -0.08 18.12 -9.10
N GLU A 177 0.77 18.29 -10.11
CA GLU A 177 0.81 17.46 -11.31
C GLU A 177 1.16 16.00 -11.01
N ARG A 178 2.07 15.74 -10.07
CA ARG A 178 2.42 14.37 -9.67
C ARG A 178 1.26 13.71 -8.94
N VAL A 179 0.61 14.45 -8.04
CA VAL A 179 -0.58 13.98 -7.33
C VAL A 179 -1.68 13.63 -8.32
N ARG A 180 -1.94 14.50 -9.31
CA ARG A 180 -2.91 14.24 -10.37
C ARG A 180 -2.57 12.99 -11.18
N ILE A 181 -1.30 12.77 -11.53
CA ILE A 181 -0.87 11.58 -12.27
C ILE A 181 -1.13 10.32 -11.44
N GLU A 182 -0.79 10.35 -10.15
CA GLU A 182 -1.02 9.23 -9.23
C GLU A 182 -2.53 8.96 -9.02
N ASP A 183 -3.33 10.00 -8.83
CA ASP A 183 -4.79 9.89 -8.71
C ASP A 183 -5.40 9.26 -9.97
N LEU A 184 -4.96 9.67 -11.16
CA LEU A 184 -5.41 9.08 -12.42
C LEU A 184 -4.92 7.64 -12.61
N ALA A 185 -3.72 7.33 -12.12
CA ALA A 185 -3.16 5.99 -12.15
C ALA A 185 -3.91 5.04 -11.21
N ASN A 186 -4.44 5.54 -10.09
CA ASN A 186 -5.21 4.78 -9.09
C ASN A 186 -6.73 4.89 -9.25
N ALA A 187 -7.21 5.70 -10.19
CA ALA A 187 -8.63 5.93 -10.42
C ALA A 187 -9.37 4.60 -10.72
N PRO A 188 -10.51 4.35 -10.06
CA PRO A 188 -11.30 3.15 -10.32
C PRO A 188 -11.68 2.98 -11.79
N ARG A 189 -11.58 1.76 -12.29
CA ARG A 189 -12.02 1.35 -13.62
C ARG A 189 -13.40 0.69 -13.51
N HIS A 190 -14.29 1.03 -14.43
CA HIS A 190 -15.59 0.42 -14.55
C HIS A 190 -15.45 -0.93 -15.25
N VAL A 191 -15.60 -2.01 -14.50
CA VAL A 191 -15.58 -3.39 -15.01
C VAL A 191 -16.99 -3.82 -15.34
N THR A 192 -17.19 -4.30 -16.57
CA THR A 192 -18.44 -4.92 -17.02
C THR A 192 -18.20 -6.41 -17.25
N ILE A 193 -18.90 -7.26 -16.50
CA ILE A 193 -18.95 -8.71 -16.73
C ILE A 193 -20.09 -8.99 -17.69
N ARG A 194 -19.75 -9.58 -18.84
CA ARG A 194 -20.68 -10.03 -19.87
C ARG A 194 -20.79 -11.54 -19.82
N ILE A 195 -22.00 -12.07 -19.64
CA ILE A 195 -22.28 -13.50 -19.57
C ILE A 195 -23.02 -13.92 -20.84
N SER A 196 -22.46 -14.88 -21.56
CA SER A 196 -23.02 -15.35 -22.82
C SER A 196 -22.78 -16.84 -23.02
N LYS A 197 -23.47 -17.42 -24.00
CA LYS A 197 -23.28 -18.82 -24.41
C LYS A 197 -23.25 -18.95 -25.92
N ASP A 198 -22.58 -19.99 -26.39
CA ASP A 198 -22.55 -20.36 -27.79
C ASP A 198 -23.93 -20.78 -28.29
N GLN A 199 -24.16 -20.55 -29.58
CA GLN A 199 -25.32 -21.09 -30.25
C GLN A 199 -25.29 -22.62 -30.16
N GLY A 200 -26.41 -23.23 -29.76
CA GLY A 200 -26.51 -24.67 -29.51
C GLY A 200 -26.09 -25.12 -28.11
N SER A 201 -25.51 -24.24 -27.28
CA SER A 201 -25.21 -24.57 -25.89
C SER A 201 -26.48 -24.77 -25.06
N ARG A 202 -26.50 -25.88 -24.30
CA ARG A 202 -27.62 -26.25 -23.40
C ARG A 202 -27.62 -25.51 -22.07
N VAL A 203 -26.58 -24.72 -21.77
CA VAL A 203 -26.49 -23.96 -20.52
C VAL A 203 -27.65 -22.97 -20.41
N ASP A 204 -28.33 -22.98 -19.27
CA ASP A 204 -29.30 -21.95 -18.91
C ASP A 204 -28.58 -20.77 -18.23
N ILE A 205 -28.27 -19.76 -19.03
CA ILE A 205 -27.60 -18.55 -18.55
C ILE A 205 -28.50 -17.69 -17.64
N TYR A 206 -29.83 -17.89 -17.64
CA TYR A 206 -30.70 -17.10 -16.77
C TYR A 206 -30.60 -17.50 -15.30
N ARG A 207 -29.99 -18.66 -14.99
CA ARG A 207 -29.64 -19.06 -13.61
C ARG A 207 -28.65 -18.13 -12.92
N PHE A 208 -27.99 -17.27 -13.69
CA PHE A 208 -27.10 -16.24 -13.18
C PHE A 208 -27.84 -14.96 -12.77
N ALA A 209 -29.12 -14.80 -13.13
CA ALA A 209 -29.90 -13.59 -12.83
C ALA A 209 -29.93 -13.29 -11.33
N ASN A 210 -29.82 -12.00 -11.01
CA ASN A 210 -29.80 -11.47 -9.64
C ASN A 210 -28.64 -11.96 -8.76
N LEU A 211 -27.66 -12.69 -9.31
CA LEU A 211 -26.44 -13.03 -8.59
C LEU A 211 -25.40 -11.93 -8.74
N THR A 212 -24.44 -11.88 -7.82
CA THR A 212 -23.33 -10.93 -7.84
C THR A 212 -22.01 -11.68 -7.95
N PHE A 213 -21.08 -11.14 -8.72
CA PHE A 213 -19.70 -11.60 -8.74
C PHE A 213 -18.90 -10.86 -7.67
N THR A 214 -17.90 -11.54 -7.12
CA THR A 214 -16.92 -10.93 -6.20
C THR A 214 -15.58 -10.81 -6.92
N LEU A 215 -15.04 -9.60 -6.96
CA LEU A 215 -13.69 -9.30 -7.42
C LEU A 215 -12.80 -9.11 -6.18
N THR A 216 -11.90 -10.04 -5.93
CA THR A 216 -10.97 -9.97 -4.79
C THR A 216 -9.59 -9.57 -5.28
N ASN A 217 -9.09 -8.43 -4.84
CA ASN A 217 -7.75 -7.97 -5.15
C ASN A 217 -6.73 -8.90 -4.49
N THR A 218 -5.83 -9.48 -5.29
CA THR A 218 -4.88 -10.51 -4.86
C THR A 218 -3.76 -9.98 -3.96
N GLU A 219 -3.48 -8.67 -4.00
CA GLU A 219 -2.41 -8.05 -3.21
C GLU A 219 -2.95 -7.54 -1.86
N SER A 220 -4.12 -6.90 -1.87
CA SER A 220 -4.73 -6.30 -0.67
C SER A 220 -5.77 -7.18 0.03
N GLY A 221 -6.25 -8.25 -0.61
CA GLY A 221 -7.37 -9.06 -0.12
C GLY A 221 -8.74 -8.35 -0.17
N LYS A 222 -8.80 -7.07 -0.55
CA LYS A 222 -10.03 -6.29 -0.59
C LYS A 222 -10.97 -6.83 -1.67
N SER A 223 -12.23 -7.05 -1.30
CA SER A 223 -13.25 -7.61 -2.18
C SER A 223 -14.28 -6.57 -2.60
N TYR A 224 -14.72 -6.65 -3.86
CA TYR A 224 -15.67 -5.75 -4.49
C TYR A 224 -16.79 -6.56 -5.14
N SER A 225 -18.04 -6.28 -4.75
CA SER A 225 -19.19 -6.95 -5.35
C SER A 225 -19.67 -6.20 -6.59
N THR A 226 -20.07 -6.94 -7.62
CA THR A 226 -20.77 -6.35 -8.76
C THR A 226 -22.22 -5.99 -8.42
N SER A 227 -22.84 -5.19 -9.28
CA SER A 227 -24.30 -5.15 -9.40
C SER A 227 -24.86 -6.56 -9.66
N PRO A 228 -26.13 -6.84 -9.29
CA PRO A 228 -26.78 -8.08 -9.64
C PRO A 228 -26.85 -8.25 -11.16
N VAL A 229 -26.66 -9.48 -11.65
CA VAL A 229 -26.72 -9.78 -13.07
C VAL A 229 -28.12 -9.47 -13.60
N GLY A 230 -28.21 -8.45 -14.46
CA GLY A 230 -29.38 -8.15 -15.29
C GLY A 230 -29.22 -8.73 -16.70
N PHE A 231 -30.33 -9.04 -17.37
CA PHE A 231 -30.29 -9.57 -18.73
C PHE A 231 -30.83 -8.57 -19.74
N GLN A 232 -30.09 -8.40 -20.83
CA GLN A 232 -30.59 -7.80 -22.06
C GLN A 232 -30.57 -8.88 -23.15
N GLN A 233 -31.76 -9.31 -23.58
CA GLN A 233 -31.94 -10.44 -24.49
C GLN A 233 -31.23 -11.72 -23.98
N ARG A 234 -30.21 -12.21 -24.69
CA ARG A 234 -29.47 -13.45 -24.41
C ARG A 234 -28.09 -13.18 -23.81
N THR A 235 -27.89 -12.00 -23.23
CA THR A 235 -26.63 -11.62 -22.58
C THR A 235 -26.91 -11.08 -21.19
N GLY A 236 -26.22 -11.64 -20.19
CA GLY A 236 -26.21 -11.14 -18.83
C GLY A 236 -25.13 -10.08 -18.64
N PHE A 237 -25.41 -9.07 -17.82
CA PHE A 237 -24.50 -7.97 -17.50
C PHE A 237 -24.47 -7.74 -16.01
N ALA A 238 -23.27 -7.60 -15.47
CA ALA A 238 -23.02 -7.11 -14.12
C ALA A 238 -21.84 -6.13 -14.18
N SER A 239 -21.75 -5.21 -13.23
CA SER A 239 -20.68 -4.20 -13.22
C SER A 239 -20.15 -3.92 -11.83
N ALA A 240 -18.86 -3.58 -11.74
CA ALA A 240 -18.23 -3.09 -10.53
C ALA A 240 -17.28 -1.94 -10.87
N SER A 241 -17.00 -1.08 -9.89
CA SER A 241 -15.92 -0.11 -9.98
C SER A 241 -14.81 -0.55 -9.06
N VAL A 242 -13.63 -0.83 -9.61
CA VAL A 242 -12.48 -1.33 -8.85
C VAL A 242 -11.22 -0.55 -9.22
N PRO A 243 -10.31 -0.27 -8.27
CA PRO A 243 -9.03 0.33 -8.60
C PRO A 243 -8.20 -0.61 -9.51
N PRO A 244 -7.13 -0.11 -10.14
CA PRO A 244 -6.16 -0.96 -10.81
C PRO A 244 -5.57 -2.00 -9.85
N GLY A 245 -5.28 -3.17 -10.38
CA GLY A 245 -4.77 -4.31 -9.63
C GLY A 245 -5.07 -5.65 -10.30
N LYS A 246 -4.61 -6.72 -9.66
CA LYS A 246 -4.87 -8.10 -10.05
C LYS A 246 -5.99 -8.66 -9.19
N TYR A 247 -7.02 -9.20 -9.84
CA TYR A 247 -8.24 -9.66 -9.20
C TYR A 247 -8.52 -11.13 -9.50
N VAL A 248 -9.03 -11.83 -8.50
CA VAL A 248 -9.79 -13.06 -8.70
C VAL A 248 -11.26 -12.67 -8.81
N VAL A 249 -11.86 -12.92 -9.97
CA VAL A 249 -13.30 -12.77 -10.21
C VAL A 249 -13.96 -14.11 -9.88
N SER A 250 -14.95 -14.11 -9.01
CA SER A 250 -15.58 -15.35 -8.55
C SER A 250 -17.09 -15.25 -8.46
N LEU A 251 -17.75 -16.40 -8.61
CA LEU A 251 -19.17 -16.59 -8.32
C LEU A 251 -19.34 -17.90 -7.55
N ALA A 252 -19.36 -17.79 -6.22
CA ALA A 252 -19.29 -18.92 -5.29
C ALA A 252 -20.39 -19.97 -5.54
N LYS A 253 -21.63 -19.53 -5.84
CA LYS A 253 -22.78 -20.41 -6.08
C LYS A 253 -22.53 -21.46 -7.18
N PHE A 254 -21.67 -21.15 -8.14
CA PHE A 254 -21.34 -22.03 -9.26
C PHE A 254 -19.86 -22.47 -9.25
N GLY A 255 -19.11 -22.16 -8.19
CA GLY A 255 -17.67 -22.46 -8.13
C GLY A 255 -16.86 -21.82 -9.25
N LEU A 256 -17.37 -20.74 -9.88
CA LEU A 256 -16.67 -20.09 -10.99
C LEU A 256 -15.59 -19.17 -10.45
N GLN A 257 -14.40 -19.24 -11.06
CA GLN A 257 -13.29 -18.35 -10.79
C GLN A 257 -12.53 -18.01 -12.07
N GLY A 258 -11.99 -16.80 -12.13
CA GLY A 258 -11.10 -16.33 -13.19
C GLY A 258 -10.18 -15.22 -12.70
N SER A 259 -9.16 -14.91 -13.47
CA SER A 259 -8.22 -13.83 -13.17
C SER A 259 -8.48 -12.62 -14.06
N LEU A 260 -8.41 -11.43 -13.48
CA LEU A 260 -8.56 -10.16 -14.17
C LEU A 260 -7.40 -9.25 -13.79
N ASN A 261 -6.66 -8.73 -14.77
CA ASN A 261 -5.60 -7.76 -14.55
C ASN A 261 -6.04 -6.39 -15.08
N ILE A 262 -6.10 -5.40 -14.20
CA ILE A 262 -6.42 -4.00 -14.53
C ILE A 262 -5.16 -3.18 -14.27
N GLY A 263 -4.48 -2.77 -15.33
CA GLY A 263 -3.29 -1.93 -15.23
C GLY A 263 -3.65 -0.47 -14.93
N THR A 264 -2.67 0.29 -14.45
CA THR A 264 -2.81 1.74 -14.26
C THR A 264 -3.09 2.49 -15.57
N GLN A 265 -2.64 1.93 -16.71
CA GLN A 265 -2.90 2.42 -18.06
C GLN A 265 -4.12 1.77 -18.74
N SER A 266 -4.87 0.91 -18.04
CA SER A 266 -6.09 0.32 -18.60
C SER A 266 -7.13 1.40 -18.89
N PRO A 267 -7.95 1.24 -19.96
CA PRO A 267 -9.06 2.15 -20.22
C PRO A 267 -10.00 2.26 -19.03
N ASN A 268 -10.73 3.38 -18.94
CA ASN A 268 -11.73 3.61 -17.89
C ASN A 268 -12.82 2.53 -17.85
N ALA A 269 -13.08 1.86 -18.98
CA ALA A 269 -14.01 0.75 -19.08
C ALA A 269 -13.26 -0.54 -19.44
N VAL A 270 -13.45 -1.60 -18.65
CA VAL A 270 -12.88 -2.93 -18.87
C VAL A 270 -14.01 -3.92 -19.02
N SER A 271 -13.99 -4.76 -20.06
CA SER A 271 -15.00 -5.80 -20.26
C SER A 271 -14.41 -7.18 -20.00
N VAL A 272 -15.11 -8.00 -19.23
CA VAL A 272 -14.79 -9.40 -18.95
C VAL A 272 -15.87 -10.26 -19.54
N ASN A 273 -15.53 -11.15 -20.46
CA ASN A 273 -16.49 -12.03 -21.11
C ASN A 273 -16.43 -13.42 -20.49
N ILE A 274 -17.53 -13.83 -19.86
CA ILE A 274 -17.78 -15.19 -19.41
C ILE A 274 -18.60 -15.88 -20.49
N ARG A 275 -18.00 -16.85 -21.18
CA ARG A 275 -18.59 -17.54 -22.31
C ARG A 275 -18.69 -19.04 -22.06
N PHE A 276 -19.89 -19.58 -22.22
CA PHE A 276 -20.15 -21.03 -22.17
C PHE A 276 -20.16 -21.62 -23.58
N ASP A 277 -19.28 -22.58 -23.84
CA ASP A 277 -19.24 -23.27 -25.14
C ASP A 277 -20.42 -24.24 -25.32
N THR A 278 -20.48 -24.91 -26.48
CA THR A 278 -21.53 -25.89 -26.79
C THR A 278 -21.54 -27.11 -25.88
N ALA A 279 -20.38 -27.49 -25.31
CA ALA A 279 -20.25 -28.53 -24.30
C ALA A 279 -20.57 -28.03 -22.88
N GLY A 280 -20.86 -26.74 -22.72
CA GLY A 280 -21.14 -26.09 -21.44
C GLY A 280 -19.89 -25.73 -20.63
N ARG A 281 -18.70 -25.83 -21.22
CA ARG A 281 -17.45 -25.40 -20.57
C ARG A 281 -17.37 -23.88 -20.56
N MET A 282 -16.94 -23.33 -19.43
CA MET A 282 -16.77 -21.90 -19.23
C MET A 282 -15.39 -21.46 -19.70
N SER A 283 -15.32 -20.29 -20.32
CA SER A 283 -14.10 -19.52 -20.57
C SER A 283 -14.27 -18.07 -20.10
N ILE A 284 -13.17 -17.46 -19.67
CA ILE A 284 -13.11 -16.06 -19.23
C ILE A 284 -12.05 -15.35 -20.07
N SER A 285 -12.40 -14.24 -20.70
CA SER A 285 -11.50 -13.43 -21.54
C SER A 285 -11.78 -11.94 -21.42
#